data_AF-A0A142CYL2-F1
#
_entry.id   AF-A0A142CYL2-F1
#
_cell.length_a   1.000
_cell.length_b   1.000
_cell.length_c   1.000
_cell.angle_alpha   90.00
_cell.angle_beta   90.00
_cell.angle_gamma   90.00
#
_symmetry.space_group_name_H-M   'P 1'
#
loop_
_entity.id
_entity.type
_entity.pdbx_description
1 polymer ?
#
loop_
_entity_poly.entity_id
_entity_poly.type
_entity_poly.pdbx_seq_one_letter_code
_entity_poly.pdbx_strand_id
1 'polypeptide(L)'
;MGLAPTDRWLEQDEGDPLRVCARLAPFFADAPARAIHRYLCLYGMYRSARQAVRLLPEMKAKGLWERLARLYDEQRVRWKGPDVPVCLLPADDENWKLAREFQGKGGVAFADKLVFFLLPDHRDEEVAALVAHEYNHVCRLKQLPYGGKEATLLDAVIMEGLAEHAVAETVGPEQCADWTSYYTDREIERFWRRYIAPNQDAAVSHPLSSRILYGLGWYPNMGGYAVGYAIVRRCLERGYSLAQLMAMEAKQMVALAGLDSRG
;
A
#
# COMPACT_ATOMS: atom_id res chain seq x y z
N MET A 1 -13.38 10.07 10.75
CA MET A 1 -13.27 11.00 9.63
C MET A 1 -13.61 10.21 8.40
N GLY A 2 -14.62 10.69 7.66
CA GLY A 2 -15.04 10.02 6.43
C GLY A 2 -14.13 10.32 5.25
N LEU A 3 -14.54 9.82 4.10
CA LEU A 3 -13.96 10.14 2.80
C LEU A 3 -13.97 11.67 2.58
N ALA A 4 -12.82 12.22 2.19
CA ALA A 4 -12.73 13.62 1.77
C ALA A 4 -13.57 13.83 0.50
N PRO A 5 -14.19 15.02 0.32
CA PRO A 5 -15.06 15.31 -0.82
C PRO A 5 -14.25 15.62 -2.09
N THR A 6 -13.33 14.72 -2.46
CA THR A 6 -12.45 14.86 -3.61
C THR A 6 -13.22 14.82 -4.93
N ASP A 7 -14.39 14.18 -4.96
CA ASP A 7 -15.34 14.26 -6.07
C ASP A 7 -15.72 15.72 -6.37
N ARG A 8 -16.10 16.47 -5.33
CA ARG A 8 -16.48 17.88 -5.45
C ARG A 8 -15.29 18.76 -5.79
N TRP A 9 -14.11 18.45 -5.25
CA TRP A 9 -12.89 19.20 -5.56
C TRP A 9 -12.50 19.04 -7.03
N LEU A 10 -12.57 17.82 -7.56
CA LEU A 10 -12.30 17.53 -8.97
C LEU A 10 -13.28 18.30 -9.89
N GLU A 11 -14.56 18.41 -9.51
CA GLU A 11 -15.53 19.21 -10.28
C GLU A 11 -15.25 20.72 -10.19
N GLN A 12 -15.07 21.25 -8.98
CA GLN A 12 -14.88 22.68 -8.74
C GLN A 12 -13.57 23.21 -9.34
N ASP A 13 -12.54 22.38 -9.36
CA ASP A 13 -11.22 22.74 -9.87
C ASP A 13 -11.02 22.28 -11.33
N GLU A 14 -12.10 21.85 -12.01
CA GLU A 14 -12.09 21.41 -13.41
C GLU A 14 -11.05 20.31 -13.70
N GLY A 15 -10.82 19.44 -12.71
CA GLY A 15 -9.82 18.38 -12.76
C GLY A 15 -8.37 18.85 -12.69
N ASP A 16 -8.07 20.14 -12.49
CA ASP A 16 -6.69 20.64 -12.39
C ASP A 16 -5.95 19.95 -11.23
N PRO A 17 -4.90 19.14 -11.50
CA PRO A 17 -4.24 18.36 -10.48
C PRO A 17 -3.51 19.21 -9.44
N LEU A 18 -3.01 20.40 -9.80
CA LEU A 18 -2.33 21.28 -8.86
C LEU A 18 -3.32 21.99 -7.93
N ARG A 19 -4.50 22.37 -8.42
CA ARG A 19 -5.57 22.94 -7.57
C ARG A 19 -6.11 21.89 -6.60
N VAL A 20 -6.36 20.67 -7.06
CA VAL A 20 -6.76 19.55 -6.19
C VAL A 20 -5.67 19.25 -5.15
N CYS A 21 -4.39 19.20 -5.55
CA CYS A 21 -3.29 19.04 -4.60
C CYS A 21 -3.13 20.20 -3.62
N ALA A 22 -3.51 21.43 -3.99
CA ALA A 22 -3.51 22.57 -3.07
C ALA A 22 -4.56 22.37 -1.95
N ARG A 23 -5.70 21.75 -2.25
CA ARG A 23 -6.70 21.37 -1.23
C ARG A 23 -6.22 20.23 -0.33
N LEU A 24 -5.32 19.38 -0.84
CA LEU A 24 -4.69 18.33 -0.05
C LEU A 24 -3.58 18.84 0.88
N ALA A 25 -3.04 20.05 0.66
CA ALA A 25 -1.89 20.57 1.40
C ALA A 25 -1.98 20.45 2.94
N PRO A 26 -3.13 20.70 3.60
CA PRO A 26 -3.26 20.53 5.05
C PRO A 26 -2.97 19.11 5.54
N PHE A 27 -3.20 18.09 4.70
CA PHE A 27 -2.88 16.70 5.02
C PHE A 27 -1.39 16.38 4.87
N PHE A 28 -0.62 17.22 4.18
CA PHE A 28 0.80 17.03 3.87
C PHE A 28 1.69 18.09 4.55
N ALA A 29 1.32 18.55 5.74
CA ALA A 29 2.04 19.59 6.49
C ALA A 29 2.27 20.86 5.64
N ASP A 30 1.24 21.26 4.90
CA ASP A 30 1.22 22.44 4.02
C ASP A 30 2.30 22.42 2.92
N ALA A 31 2.71 21.22 2.50
CA ALA A 31 3.64 21.06 1.38
C ALA A 31 3.11 21.71 0.09
N PRO A 32 3.99 22.25 -0.77
CA PRO A 32 3.58 22.84 -2.04
C PRO A 32 2.81 21.84 -2.92
N ALA A 33 1.71 22.29 -3.55
CA ALA A 33 0.86 21.44 -4.40
C ALA A 33 1.65 20.67 -5.47
N ARG A 34 2.69 21.29 -6.06
CA ARG A 34 3.56 20.64 -7.04
C ARG A 34 4.36 19.47 -6.45
N ALA A 35 4.79 19.57 -5.19
CA ALA A 35 5.51 18.50 -4.51
C ALA A 35 4.56 17.33 -4.20
N ILE A 36 3.35 17.64 -3.72
CA ILE A 36 2.29 16.65 -3.47
C ILE A 36 1.94 15.92 -4.78
N HIS A 37 1.63 16.66 -5.85
CA HIS A 37 1.31 16.07 -7.15
C HIS A 37 2.44 15.17 -7.67
N ARG A 38 3.69 15.65 -7.64
CA ARG A 38 4.84 14.84 -8.09
C ARG A 38 4.95 13.54 -7.30
N TYR A 39 4.75 13.60 -5.98
CA TYR A 39 4.80 12.43 -5.12
C TYR A 39 3.66 11.46 -5.42
N LEU A 40 2.40 11.93 -5.45
CA LEU A 40 1.24 11.07 -5.71
C LEU A 40 1.24 10.46 -7.12
N CYS A 41 1.82 11.14 -8.11
CA CYS A 41 2.02 10.55 -9.45
C CYS A 41 2.97 9.33 -9.44
N LEU A 42 3.85 9.17 -8.45
CA LEU A 42 4.67 7.96 -8.31
C LEU A 42 3.81 6.73 -7.94
N TYR A 43 2.68 6.97 -7.28
CA TYR A 43 1.74 5.95 -6.78
C TYR A 43 0.50 5.77 -7.67
N GLY A 44 0.40 6.56 -8.76
CA GLY A 44 -0.62 6.37 -9.78
C GLY A 44 -1.64 7.49 -9.93
N MET A 45 -1.46 8.65 -9.28
CA MET A 45 -2.33 9.81 -9.52
C MET A 45 -2.32 10.23 -11.00
N TYR A 46 -3.51 10.54 -11.53
CA TYR A 46 -3.71 11.16 -12.83
C TYR A 46 -2.85 12.43 -13.02
N ARG A 47 -2.51 12.75 -14.27
CA ARG A 47 -1.49 13.78 -14.60
C ARG A 47 -2.05 15.07 -15.19
N SER A 48 -3.28 15.07 -15.71
CA SER A 48 -3.84 16.22 -16.42
C SER A 48 -5.33 16.43 -16.17
N ALA A 49 -5.77 17.69 -16.26
CA ALA A 49 -7.18 18.05 -16.15
C ALA A 49 -8.07 17.29 -17.16
N ARG A 50 -7.58 17.11 -18.40
CA ARG A 50 -8.28 16.36 -19.44
C ARG A 50 -8.59 14.92 -19.01
N GLN A 51 -7.64 14.25 -18.35
CA GLN A 51 -7.81 12.88 -17.86
C GLN A 51 -8.88 12.83 -16.76
N ALA A 52 -8.78 13.71 -15.75
CA ALA A 52 -9.78 13.79 -14.68
C ALA A 52 -11.18 14.12 -15.20
N VAL A 53 -11.31 15.12 -16.07
CA VAL A 53 -12.61 15.52 -16.67
C VAL A 53 -13.22 14.39 -17.48
N ARG A 54 -12.40 13.57 -18.17
CA ARG A 54 -12.88 12.38 -18.90
C ARG A 54 -13.40 11.30 -17.95
N LEU A 55 -12.67 11.00 -16.88
CA LEU A 55 -12.95 9.86 -16.00
C LEU A 55 -14.04 10.16 -14.95
N LEU A 56 -14.09 11.38 -14.44
CA LEU A 56 -14.91 11.76 -13.29
C LEU A 56 -16.42 11.45 -13.46
N PRO A 57 -17.07 11.73 -14.60
CA PRO A 57 -18.49 11.41 -14.76
C PRO A 57 -18.80 9.92 -14.58
N GLU A 58 -17.94 9.06 -15.11
CA GLU A 58 -18.12 7.61 -15.00
C GLU A 58 -17.82 7.12 -13.58
N MET A 59 -16.75 7.61 -12.95
CA MET A 59 -16.44 7.28 -11.56
C MET A 59 -17.60 7.63 -10.61
N LYS A 60 -18.26 8.78 -10.84
CA LYS A 60 -19.46 9.19 -10.09
C LYS A 60 -20.67 8.32 -10.42
N ALA A 61 -20.91 8.02 -11.70
CA ALA A 61 -22.01 7.15 -12.12
C ALA A 61 -21.90 5.73 -11.53
N LYS A 62 -20.67 5.22 -11.35
CA LYS A 62 -20.38 3.93 -10.72
C LYS A 62 -20.31 3.99 -9.19
N GLY A 63 -20.57 5.14 -8.58
CA GLY A 63 -20.59 5.34 -7.12
C GLY A 63 -19.27 4.97 -6.43
N LEU A 64 -18.12 5.27 -7.05
CA LEU A 64 -16.82 4.83 -6.53
C LEU A 64 -16.52 5.41 -5.14
N TRP A 65 -16.94 6.64 -4.86
CA TRP A 65 -16.74 7.27 -3.54
C TRP A 65 -17.53 6.52 -2.47
N GLU A 66 -18.79 6.21 -2.72
CA GLU A 66 -19.68 5.50 -1.80
C GLU A 66 -19.19 4.06 -1.58
N ARG A 67 -18.80 3.37 -2.66
CA ARG A 67 -18.26 2.00 -2.60
C ARG A 67 -16.96 1.96 -1.80
N LEU A 68 -16.02 2.87 -2.06
CA LEU A 68 -14.77 2.98 -1.32
C LEU A 68 -15.00 3.30 0.16
N ALA A 69 -15.89 4.27 0.46
CA ALA A 69 -16.20 4.66 1.83
C ALA A 69 -16.76 3.48 2.63
N ARG A 70 -17.72 2.75 2.05
CA ARG A 70 -18.31 1.54 2.66
C ARG A 70 -17.23 0.49 2.95
N LEU A 71 -16.42 0.14 1.95
CA LEU A 71 -15.37 -0.88 2.10
C LEU A 71 -14.31 -0.48 3.12
N TYR A 72 -13.92 0.80 3.14
CA TYR A 72 -13.03 1.35 4.17
C TYR A 72 -13.61 1.22 5.57
N ASP A 73 -14.88 1.60 5.76
CA ASP A 73 -15.53 1.53 7.07
C ASP A 73 -15.70 0.08 7.56
N GLU A 74 -16.08 -0.84 6.68
CA GLU A 74 -16.14 -2.27 6.97
C GLU A 74 -14.79 -2.79 7.46
N GLN A 75 -13.70 -2.47 6.75
CA GLN A 75 -12.36 -2.90 7.12
C GLN A 75 -11.87 -2.24 8.42
N ARG A 76 -12.17 -0.95 8.62
CA ARG A 76 -11.85 -0.21 9.83
C ARG A 76 -12.50 -0.82 11.06
N VAL A 77 -13.78 -1.19 10.96
CA VAL A 77 -14.52 -1.87 12.04
C VAL A 77 -13.94 -3.25 12.30
N ARG A 78 -13.68 -4.04 11.23
CA ARG A 78 -13.13 -5.40 11.34
C ARG A 78 -11.81 -5.44 12.11
N TRP A 79 -10.90 -4.52 11.83
CA TRP A 79 -9.59 -4.47 12.49
C TRP A 79 -9.52 -3.58 13.71
N LYS A 80 -10.62 -2.91 14.09
CA LYS A 80 -10.65 -1.89 15.16
C LYS A 80 -9.52 -0.86 14.98
N GLY A 81 -9.22 -0.56 13.72
CA GLY A 81 -8.08 0.27 13.37
C GLY A 81 -8.39 1.77 13.48
N PRO A 82 -7.40 2.61 13.21
CA PRO A 82 -7.54 4.05 13.32
C PRO A 82 -8.46 4.63 12.25
N ASP A 83 -9.24 5.60 12.68
CA ASP A 83 -10.05 6.43 11.81
C ASP A 83 -9.19 7.56 11.22
N VAL A 84 -8.96 7.55 9.90
CA VAL A 84 -8.06 8.47 9.18
C VAL A 84 -8.76 9.03 7.94
N PRO A 85 -8.46 10.27 7.49
CA PRO A 85 -8.94 10.80 6.23
C PRO A 85 -8.57 9.90 5.06
N VAL A 86 -9.55 9.65 4.19
CA VAL A 86 -9.37 8.91 2.95
C VAL A 86 -9.64 9.85 1.78
N CYS A 87 -8.80 9.81 0.75
CA CYS A 87 -8.98 10.56 -0.48
C CYS A 87 -9.08 9.59 -1.66
N LEU A 88 -10.00 9.83 -2.60
CA LEU A 88 -10.07 9.11 -3.86
C LEU A 88 -9.78 10.06 -5.01
N LEU A 89 -8.83 9.70 -5.87
CA LEU A 89 -8.48 10.44 -7.08
C LEU A 89 -8.50 9.49 -8.29
N PRO A 90 -8.69 9.99 -9.52
CA PRO A 90 -8.53 9.17 -10.71
C PRO A 90 -7.10 8.62 -10.80
N ALA A 91 -6.98 7.36 -11.20
CA ALA A 91 -5.69 6.77 -11.55
C ALA A 91 -5.23 7.23 -12.94
N ASP A 92 -3.92 7.14 -13.18
CA ASP A 92 -3.30 7.42 -14.47
C ASP A 92 -3.55 6.27 -15.47
N ASP A 93 -4.61 6.38 -16.26
CA ASP A 93 -4.97 5.41 -17.31
C ASP A 93 -4.01 5.39 -18.52
N GLU A 94 -3.02 6.29 -18.57
CA GLU A 94 -1.97 6.32 -19.61
C GLU A 94 -0.68 5.63 -19.13
N ASN A 95 -0.60 5.24 -17.86
CA ASN A 95 0.56 4.59 -17.29
C ASN A 95 0.51 3.07 -17.48
N TRP A 96 1.11 2.61 -18.59
CA TRP A 96 1.19 1.18 -18.93
C TRP A 96 1.81 0.31 -17.82
N LYS A 97 2.73 0.87 -17.01
CA LYS A 97 3.35 0.14 -15.90
C LYS A 97 2.36 -0.07 -14.76
N LEU A 98 1.59 0.97 -14.41
CA LEU A 98 0.51 0.87 -13.43
C LEU A 98 -0.58 -0.11 -13.90
N ALA A 99 -0.94 -0.05 -15.19
CA ALA A 99 -1.91 -0.96 -15.79
C ALA A 99 -1.44 -2.44 -15.71
N ARG A 100 -0.16 -2.70 -15.98
CA ARG A 100 0.39 -4.06 -16.02
C ARG A 100 0.71 -4.64 -14.64
N GLU A 101 1.30 -3.85 -13.75
CA GLU A 101 1.85 -4.35 -12.48
C GLU A 101 0.88 -4.19 -11.30
N PHE A 102 -0.06 -3.24 -11.39
CA PHE A 102 -1.02 -2.95 -10.34
C PHE A 102 -2.46 -2.93 -10.86
N GLN A 103 -2.73 -3.52 -12.04
CA GLN A 103 -4.06 -3.59 -12.67
C GLN A 103 -4.75 -2.22 -12.83
N GLY A 104 -3.98 -1.13 -12.92
CA GLY A 104 -4.54 0.22 -13.07
C GLY A 104 -5.12 0.83 -11.79
N LYS A 105 -4.91 0.19 -10.63
CA LYS A 105 -5.22 0.72 -9.30
C LYS A 105 -3.94 1.02 -8.53
N GLY A 106 -4.02 1.94 -7.59
CA GLY A 106 -2.90 2.27 -6.72
C GLY A 106 -3.38 2.91 -5.43
N GLY A 107 -2.53 2.88 -4.43
CA GLY A 107 -2.77 3.55 -3.16
C GLY A 107 -1.48 4.05 -2.58
N VAL A 108 -1.62 4.95 -1.62
CA VAL A 108 -0.53 5.30 -0.72
C VAL A 108 -1.08 5.54 0.67
N ALA A 109 -0.49 4.82 1.62
CA ALA A 109 -0.81 4.92 3.02
C ALA A 109 0.23 5.71 3.81
N PHE A 110 -0.27 6.50 4.76
CA PHE A 110 0.50 7.17 5.79
C PHE A 110 -0.05 6.78 7.15
N ALA A 111 0.68 7.06 8.23
CA ALA A 111 0.19 6.82 9.59
C ALA A 111 -1.13 7.57 9.89
N ASP A 112 -1.45 8.63 9.15
CA ASP A 112 -2.52 9.57 9.45
C ASP A 112 -3.52 9.79 8.30
N LYS A 113 -3.37 9.16 7.12
CA LYS A 113 -4.26 9.34 5.95
C LYS A 113 -4.04 8.26 4.89
N LEU A 114 -5.02 8.13 4.00
CA LEU A 114 -5.00 7.27 2.81
C LEU A 114 -5.31 8.07 1.55
N VAL A 115 -4.62 7.77 0.46
CA VAL A 115 -4.98 8.27 -0.87
C VAL A 115 -5.06 7.09 -1.83
N PHE A 116 -6.23 6.89 -2.43
CA PHE A 116 -6.49 5.85 -3.42
C PHE A 116 -6.57 6.44 -4.82
N PHE A 117 -6.13 5.65 -5.80
CA PHE A 117 -6.15 5.95 -7.22
C PHE A 117 -6.88 4.81 -7.93
N LEU A 118 -8.04 5.11 -8.52
CA LEU A 118 -8.86 4.11 -9.20
C LEU A 118 -9.31 4.59 -10.59
N LEU A 119 -9.47 3.63 -11.49
CA LEU A 119 -10.24 3.79 -12.73
C LEU A 119 -11.70 3.39 -12.51
N PRO A 120 -12.65 3.86 -13.35
CA PRO A 120 -14.08 3.60 -13.20
C PRO A 120 -14.50 2.12 -13.11
N ASP A 121 -13.75 1.23 -13.76
CA ASP A 121 -14.18 -0.16 -14.00
C ASP A 121 -13.79 -1.17 -12.92
N HIS A 122 -13.17 -0.72 -11.83
CA HIS A 122 -12.79 -1.62 -10.74
C HIS A 122 -14.02 -2.21 -10.03
N ARG A 123 -13.98 -3.54 -9.83
CA ARG A 123 -14.99 -4.32 -9.11
C ARG A 123 -14.86 -4.15 -7.59
N ASP A 124 -15.89 -4.51 -6.83
CA ASP A 124 -15.88 -4.35 -5.37
C ASP A 124 -14.77 -5.15 -4.72
N GLU A 125 -14.50 -6.36 -5.22
CA GLU A 125 -13.43 -7.21 -4.72
C GLU A 125 -12.05 -6.58 -4.95
N GLU A 126 -11.85 -5.92 -6.09
CA GLU A 126 -10.58 -5.27 -6.44
C GLU A 126 -10.33 -4.02 -5.59
N VAL A 127 -11.39 -3.25 -5.30
CA VAL A 127 -11.34 -2.10 -4.40
C VAL A 127 -11.15 -2.56 -2.95
N ALA A 128 -11.84 -3.62 -2.53
CA ALA A 128 -11.71 -4.19 -1.18
C ALA A 128 -10.30 -4.76 -0.94
N ALA A 129 -9.69 -5.41 -1.94
CA ALA A 129 -8.29 -5.83 -1.90
C ALA A 129 -7.36 -4.63 -1.65
N LEU A 130 -7.51 -3.57 -2.43
CA LEU A 130 -6.68 -2.36 -2.30
C LEU A 130 -6.88 -1.68 -0.94
N VAL A 131 -8.13 -1.58 -0.47
CA VAL A 131 -8.45 -1.05 0.85
C VAL A 131 -7.79 -1.89 1.95
N ALA A 132 -7.91 -3.22 1.90
CA ALA A 132 -7.29 -4.11 2.87
C ALA A 132 -5.77 -3.91 2.90
N HIS A 133 -5.12 -3.87 1.74
CA HIS A 133 -3.68 -3.67 1.62
C HIS A 133 -3.24 -2.33 2.23
N GLU A 134 -3.75 -1.21 1.71
CA GLU A 134 -3.31 0.13 2.12
C GLU A 134 -3.71 0.46 3.56
N TYR A 135 -4.89 0.03 3.99
CA TYR A 135 -5.31 0.25 5.37
C TYR A 135 -4.49 -0.58 6.36
N ASN A 136 -3.98 -1.76 5.96
CA ASN A 136 -3.06 -2.53 6.78
C ASN A 136 -1.78 -1.71 7.07
N HIS A 137 -1.26 -1.01 6.07
CA HIS A 137 -0.13 -0.10 6.26
C HIS A 137 -0.43 1.01 7.26
N VAL A 138 -1.62 1.64 7.23
CA VAL A 138 -2.00 2.65 8.24
C VAL A 138 -1.95 2.05 9.64
N CYS A 139 -2.60 0.89 9.82
CA CYS A 139 -2.60 0.17 11.10
C CYS A 139 -1.18 -0.12 11.57
N ARG A 140 -0.30 -0.55 10.66
CA ARG A 140 1.08 -0.90 10.97
C ARG A 140 1.94 0.32 11.30
N LEU A 141 1.87 1.37 10.49
CA LEU A 141 2.63 2.60 10.66
C LEU A 141 2.32 3.28 12.00
N LYS A 142 1.08 3.18 12.50
CA LYS A 142 0.72 3.68 13.84
C LYS A 142 1.36 2.92 15.00
N GLN A 143 1.78 1.68 14.79
CA GLN A 143 2.52 0.90 15.80
C GLN A 143 4.01 1.22 15.78
N LEU A 144 4.52 1.78 14.68
CA LEU A 144 5.93 2.11 14.54
C LEU A 144 6.25 3.48 15.16
N PRO A 145 7.46 3.66 15.72
CA PRO A 145 7.92 4.95 16.23
C PRO A 145 7.78 6.06 15.18
N TYR A 146 7.34 7.24 15.63
CA TYR A 146 7.20 8.44 14.80
C TYR A 146 6.39 8.24 13.52
N GLY A 147 5.44 7.29 13.50
CA GLY A 147 4.61 7.00 12.32
C GLY A 147 5.41 6.37 11.17
N GLY A 148 6.47 5.63 11.48
CA GLY A 148 7.30 4.95 10.48
C GLY A 148 8.42 5.81 9.87
N LYS A 149 8.67 7.03 10.37
CA LYS A 149 9.78 7.88 9.88
C LYS A 149 11.15 7.24 10.05
N GLU A 150 11.29 6.40 11.07
CA GLU A 150 12.51 5.64 11.39
C GLU A 150 12.38 4.16 10.97
N ALA A 151 11.41 3.83 10.11
CA ALA A 151 11.21 2.45 9.66
C ALA A 151 12.44 1.92 8.92
N THR A 152 12.70 0.64 9.14
CA THR A 152 13.81 -0.09 8.54
C THR A 152 13.37 -0.84 7.29
N LEU A 153 14.33 -1.41 6.55
CA LEU A 153 14.06 -2.35 5.47
C LEU A 153 13.23 -3.53 5.98
N LEU A 154 13.53 -4.05 7.16
CA LEU A 154 12.79 -5.17 7.73
C LEU A 154 11.33 -4.78 8.02
N ASP A 155 11.09 -3.60 8.57
CA ASP A 155 9.74 -3.11 8.80
C ASP A 155 8.95 -3.03 7.50
N ALA A 156 9.55 -2.51 6.43
CA ALA A 156 8.92 -2.45 5.11
C ALA A 156 8.62 -3.85 4.56
N VAL A 157 9.58 -4.78 4.59
CA VAL A 157 9.38 -6.17 4.15
C VAL A 157 8.21 -6.83 4.88
N ILE A 158 8.15 -6.70 6.20
CA ILE A 158 7.08 -7.29 7.00
C ILE A 158 5.75 -6.59 6.75
N MET A 159 5.74 -5.27 6.60
CA MET A 159 4.54 -4.48 6.34
C MET A 159 3.87 -4.89 5.02
N GLU A 160 4.65 -5.14 3.98
CA GLU A 160 4.14 -5.65 2.69
C GLU A 160 3.60 -7.08 2.80
N GLY A 161 4.29 -7.95 3.55
CA GLY A 161 3.82 -9.30 3.82
C GLY A 161 2.48 -9.31 4.58
N LEU A 162 2.35 -8.47 5.61
CA LEU A 162 1.12 -8.34 6.39
C LEU A 162 -0.04 -7.83 5.52
N ALA A 163 0.23 -6.85 4.65
CA ALA A 163 -0.77 -6.27 3.77
C ALA A 163 -1.35 -7.30 2.78
N GLU A 164 -0.52 -8.14 2.16
CA GLU A 164 -1.03 -9.18 1.25
C GLU A 164 -1.78 -10.30 1.96
N HIS A 165 -1.34 -10.73 3.16
CA HIS A 165 -2.14 -11.68 3.95
C HIS A 165 -3.47 -11.05 4.40
N ALA A 166 -3.50 -9.74 4.60
CA ALA A 166 -4.74 -8.99 4.81
C ALA A 166 -5.67 -9.03 3.61
N VAL A 167 -5.14 -8.92 2.39
CA VAL A 167 -5.91 -9.12 1.15
C VAL A 167 -6.48 -10.53 1.12
N ALA A 168 -5.66 -11.56 1.32
CA ALA A 168 -6.08 -12.96 1.32
C ALA A 168 -7.23 -13.22 2.33
N GLU A 169 -7.12 -12.69 3.55
CA GLU A 169 -8.14 -12.86 4.60
C GLU A 169 -9.43 -12.06 4.32
N THR A 170 -9.35 -11.01 3.52
CA THR A 170 -10.48 -10.10 3.26
C THR A 170 -11.29 -10.52 2.03
N VAL A 171 -10.60 -10.81 0.92
CA VAL A 171 -11.22 -11.03 -0.39
C VAL A 171 -10.79 -12.32 -1.07
N GLY A 172 -9.94 -13.12 -0.44
CA GLY A 172 -9.46 -14.40 -0.97
C GLY A 172 -8.06 -14.31 -1.63
N PRO A 173 -7.31 -15.43 -1.67
CA PRO A 173 -5.95 -15.48 -2.18
C PRO A 173 -5.84 -15.19 -3.69
N GLU A 174 -6.92 -15.33 -4.45
CA GLU A 174 -6.99 -15.02 -5.88
C GLU A 174 -6.88 -13.52 -6.19
N GLN A 175 -7.04 -12.66 -5.19
CA GLN A 175 -6.84 -11.21 -5.30
C GLN A 175 -5.46 -10.76 -4.81
N CYS A 176 -4.63 -11.67 -4.29
CA CYS A 176 -3.26 -11.36 -3.90
C CYS A 176 -2.38 -11.10 -5.11
N ALA A 177 -1.32 -10.33 -4.90
CA ALA A 177 -0.37 -10.02 -5.96
C ALA A 177 0.42 -11.26 -6.41
N ASP A 178 0.75 -11.33 -7.71
CA ASP A 178 1.40 -12.49 -8.32
C ASP A 178 2.73 -12.87 -7.64
N TRP A 179 3.46 -11.88 -7.13
CA TRP A 179 4.77 -12.06 -6.51
C TRP A 179 4.74 -12.95 -5.25
N THR A 180 3.56 -13.18 -4.67
CA THR A 180 3.34 -14.13 -3.57
C THR A 180 3.68 -15.58 -3.94
N SER A 181 3.77 -15.89 -5.24
CA SER A 181 4.03 -17.25 -5.77
C SER A 181 5.27 -17.36 -6.68
N TYR A 182 6.05 -16.28 -6.87
CA TYR A 182 7.18 -16.28 -7.81
C TYR A 182 8.31 -17.25 -7.43
N TYR A 183 8.49 -17.49 -6.14
CA TYR A 183 9.71 -18.11 -5.62
C TYR A 183 9.40 -19.31 -4.73
N THR A 184 10.28 -20.30 -4.80
CA THR A 184 10.26 -21.44 -3.89
C THR A 184 10.75 -21.05 -2.49
N ASP A 185 10.38 -21.81 -1.46
CA ASP A 185 10.85 -21.55 -0.09
C ASP A 185 12.39 -21.53 0.04
N ARG A 186 13.10 -22.34 -0.76
CA ARG A 186 14.57 -22.32 -0.80
C ARG A 186 15.12 -21.00 -1.34
N GLU A 187 14.46 -20.42 -2.34
CA GLU A 187 14.86 -19.13 -2.90
C GLU A 187 14.56 -17.99 -1.94
N ILE A 188 13.40 -18.03 -1.29
CA ILE A 188 13.03 -17.08 -0.22
C ILE A 188 14.09 -17.08 0.88
N GLU A 189 14.49 -18.25 1.39
CA GLU A 189 15.53 -18.34 2.41
C GLU A 189 16.88 -17.80 1.93
N ARG A 190 17.23 -18.06 0.66
CA ARG A 190 18.45 -17.52 0.06
C ARG A 190 18.39 -15.99 -0.03
N PHE A 191 17.25 -15.42 -0.41
CA PHE A 191 17.07 -13.97 -0.52
C PHE A 191 17.09 -13.29 0.84
N TRP A 192 16.43 -13.89 1.84
CA TRP A 192 16.52 -13.46 3.23
C TRP A 192 17.98 -13.37 3.70
N ARG A 193 18.72 -14.48 3.64
CA ARG A 193 20.10 -14.56 4.14
C ARG A 193 21.05 -13.61 3.39
N ARG A 194 20.89 -13.49 2.07
CA ARG A 194 21.83 -12.75 1.22
C ARG A 194 21.56 -11.25 1.18
N TYR A 195 20.30 -10.84 1.22
CA TYR A 195 19.92 -9.45 0.92
C TYR A 195 19.22 -8.76 2.08
N ILE A 196 18.27 -9.41 2.76
CA ILE A 196 17.44 -8.73 3.75
C ILE A 196 18.10 -8.76 5.13
N ALA A 197 18.47 -9.92 5.66
CA ALA A 197 19.07 -10.04 6.99
C ALA A 197 20.32 -9.15 7.18
N PRO A 198 21.27 -9.06 6.23
CA PRO A 198 22.45 -8.20 6.38
C PRO A 198 22.14 -6.70 6.33
N ASN A 199 21.00 -6.32 5.74
CA ASN A 199 20.59 -4.93 5.55
C ASN A 199 19.32 -4.58 6.33
N GLN A 200 18.90 -5.43 7.27
CA GLN A 200 17.57 -5.39 7.88
C GLN A 200 17.31 -4.09 8.63
N ASP A 201 18.35 -3.50 9.25
CA ASP A 201 18.29 -2.26 10.01
C ASP A 201 18.56 -1.01 9.15
N ALA A 202 18.77 -1.17 7.83
CA ALA A 202 18.94 -0.01 6.94
C ALA A 202 17.65 0.81 6.91
N ALA A 203 17.77 2.14 6.97
CA ALA A 203 16.61 3.03 6.89
C ALA A 203 15.82 2.78 5.59
N VAL A 204 14.48 2.80 5.65
CA VAL A 204 13.62 2.60 4.47
C VAL A 204 13.84 3.67 3.40
N SER A 205 14.25 4.89 3.81
CA SER A 205 14.59 5.99 2.90
C SER A 205 15.90 5.79 2.14
N HIS A 206 16.75 4.85 2.58
CA HIS A 206 18.03 4.59 1.94
C HIS A 206 17.80 3.92 0.57
N PRO A 207 18.46 4.36 -0.52
CA PRO A 207 18.23 3.81 -1.86
C PRO A 207 18.41 2.30 -1.98
N LEU A 208 19.30 1.72 -1.16
CA LEU A 208 19.49 0.27 -1.08
C LEU A 208 18.21 -0.47 -0.66
N SER A 209 17.44 0.09 0.27
CA SER A 209 16.21 -0.52 0.79
C SER A 209 15.20 -0.69 -0.34
N SER A 210 14.95 0.36 -1.13
CA SER A 210 14.08 0.26 -2.31
C SER A 210 14.62 -0.71 -3.36
N ARG A 211 15.94 -0.77 -3.57
CA ARG A 211 16.53 -1.72 -4.53
C ARG A 211 16.32 -3.18 -4.10
N ILE A 212 16.46 -3.50 -2.82
CA ILE A 212 16.23 -4.85 -2.28
C ILE A 212 14.74 -5.16 -2.28
N LEU A 213 13.91 -4.23 -1.80
CA LEU A 213 12.47 -4.41 -1.66
C LEU A 213 11.81 -4.74 -3.00
N TYR A 214 12.02 -3.87 -4.00
CA TYR A 214 11.42 -3.99 -5.33
C TYR A 214 12.19 -4.88 -6.30
N GLY A 215 13.44 -5.25 -6.00
CA GLY A 215 14.24 -6.07 -6.91
C GLY A 215 14.88 -5.31 -8.06
N LEU A 216 15.43 -4.12 -7.80
CA LEU A 216 16.02 -3.27 -8.85
C LEU A 216 17.47 -3.67 -9.18
N GLY A 217 17.77 -3.81 -10.48
CA GLY A 217 19.10 -4.20 -10.95
C GLY A 217 19.32 -5.71 -10.84
N TRP A 218 20.27 -6.16 -10.02
CA TRP A 218 20.59 -7.58 -9.84
C TRP A 218 19.83 -8.24 -8.67
N TYR A 219 18.97 -7.51 -7.97
CA TYR A 219 18.14 -8.06 -6.91
C TYR A 219 16.96 -8.84 -7.51
N PRO A 220 16.47 -9.90 -6.84
CA PRO A 220 15.30 -10.65 -7.30
C PRO A 220 14.07 -9.75 -7.40
N ASN A 221 13.35 -9.82 -8.51
CA ASN A 221 12.13 -9.04 -8.75
C ASN A 221 11.13 -9.20 -7.60
N MET A 222 10.71 -8.10 -6.96
CA MET A 222 9.81 -8.13 -5.79
C MET A 222 10.31 -9.05 -4.65
N GLY A 223 11.62 -9.26 -4.55
CA GLY A 223 12.21 -10.20 -3.60
C GLY A 223 11.94 -9.85 -2.14
N GLY A 224 11.91 -8.56 -1.79
CA GLY A 224 11.54 -8.12 -0.44
C GLY A 224 10.09 -8.43 -0.10
N TYR A 225 9.17 -8.13 -1.02
CA TYR A 225 7.74 -8.43 -0.89
C TYR A 225 7.52 -9.94 -0.68
N ALA A 226 8.08 -10.77 -1.56
CA ALA A 226 7.92 -12.22 -1.50
C ALA A 226 8.48 -12.82 -0.19
N VAL A 227 9.62 -12.32 0.30
CA VAL A 227 10.17 -12.75 1.58
C VAL A 227 9.28 -12.32 2.75
N GLY A 228 8.75 -11.10 2.73
CA GLY A 228 7.82 -10.60 3.74
C GLY A 228 6.58 -11.47 3.86
N TYR A 229 5.95 -11.77 2.72
CA TYR A 229 4.78 -12.64 2.65
C TYR A 229 5.07 -14.05 3.18
N ALA A 230 6.24 -14.62 2.85
CA ALA A 230 6.64 -15.92 3.38
C ALA A 230 6.89 -15.92 4.90
N ILE A 231 7.47 -14.86 5.46
CA ILE A 231 7.66 -14.71 6.91
C ILE A 231 6.31 -14.70 7.62
N VAL A 232 5.38 -13.87 7.15
CA VAL A 232 4.04 -13.77 7.74
C VAL A 232 3.28 -15.09 7.58
N ARG A 233 3.36 -15.74 6.41
CA ARG A 233 2.76 -17.07 6.16
C ARG A 233 3.24 -18.09 7.20
N ARG A 234 4.54 -18.18 7.45
CA ARG A 234 5.12 -19.10 8.45
C ARG A 234 4.63 -18.80 9.87
N CYS A 235 4.39 -17.53 10.20
CA CYS A 235 3.82 -17.16 11.50
C CYS A 235 2.35 -17.60 11.61
N LEU A 236 1.56 -17.38 10.55
CA LEU A 236 0.16 -17.83 10.49
C LEU A 236 0.04 -19.36 10.58
N GLU A 237 0.89 -20.11 9.87
CA GLU A 237 0.98 -21.57 9.93
C GLU A 237 1.32 -22.10 11.34
N ARG A 238 1.97 -21.27 12.17
CA ARG A 238 2.26 -21.55 13.59
C ARG A 238 1.12 -21.17 14.54
N GLY A 239 -0.03 -20.77 14.01
CA GLY A 239 -1.25 -20.51 14.79
C GLY A 239 -1.42 -19.08 15.28
N TYR A 240 -0.59 -18.14 14.83
CA TYR A 240 -0.81 -16.71 15.10
C TYR A 240 -1.89 -16.16 14.17
N SER A 241 -2.76 -15.29 14.67
CA SER A 241 -3.72 -14.55 13.84
C SER A 241 -3.07 -13.32 13.21
N LEU A 242 -3.58 -12.87 12.07
CA LEU A 242 -3.08 -11.66 11.41
C LEU A 242 -3.15 -10.43 12.34
N ALA A 243 -4.23 -10.31 13.12
CA ALA A 243 -4.40 -9.24 14.11
C ALA A 243 -3.30 -9.23 15.18
N GLN A 244 -2.84 -10.40 15.64
CA GLN A 244 -1.70 -10.48 16.56
C GLN A 244 -0.39 -10.06 15.89
N LEU A 245 -0.17 -10.48 14.64
CA LEU A 245 1.04 -10.14 13.89
C LEU A 245 1.13 -8.65 13.56
N MET A 246 0.01 -7.99 13.25
CA MET A 246 -0.02 -6.54 12.99
C MET A 246 0.46 -5.71 14.19
N ALA A 247 0.27 -6.20 15.41
CA ALA A 247 0.71 -5.55 16.65
C ALA A 247 2.13 -5.96 17.09
N MET A 248 2.76 -6.91 16.41
CA MET A 248 4.04 -7.51 16.81
C MET A 248 5.23 -6.79 16.16
N GLU A 249 6.41 -6.77 16.79
CA GLU A 249 7.59 -6.21 16.13
C GLU A 249 8.08 -7.08 14.96
N ALA A 250 8.69 -6.46 13.96
CA ALA A 250 9.16 -7.15 12.76
C ALA A 250 10.19 -8.25 13.09
N LYS A 251 11.12 -7.97 14.03
CA LYS A 251 12.13 -8.93 14.51
C LYS A 251 11.52 -10.14 15.22
N GLN A 252 10.43 -9.94 15.97
CA GLN A 252 9.72 -11.05 16.63
C GLN A 252 9.08 -11.98 15.60
N MET A 253 8.48 -11.43 14.53
CA MET A 253 7.92 -12.25 13.44
C MET A 253 8.99 -13.07 12.71
N VAL A 254 10.17 -12.50 12.47
CA VAL A 254 11.30 -13.24 11.87
C VAL A 254 11.73 -14.43 12.74
N ALA A 255 11.86 -14.21 14.05
CA ALA A 255 12.20 -15.27 14.99
C ALA A 255 11.12 -16.36 15.00
N LEU A 256 9.84 -15.97 15.02
CA LEU A 256 8.71 -16.89 14.91
C LEU A 256 8.66 -17.62 13.58
N ALA A 257 9.10 -17.03 12.46
CA ALA A 257 9.17 -17.70 11.17
C ALA A 257 10.34 -18.70 11.06
N GLY A 258 11.22 -18.76 12.06
CA GLY A 258 12.39 -19.64 12.06
C GLY A 258 13.47 -19.22 11.05
N LEU A 259 13.56 -17.92 10.73
CA LEU A 259 14.56 -17.36 9.82
C LEU A 259 15.71 -16.64 10.57
N ASP A 260 15.96 -17.01 11.82
CA ASP A 260 16.98 -16.36 12.64
C ASP A 260 18.37 -16.40 11.98
N SER A 261 19.09 -15.28 12.11
CA SER A 261 20.38 -14.99 11.49
C SER A 261 21.57 -15.77 12.07
N ARG A 262 21.35 -16.96 12.64
CA ARG A 262 22.42 -17.86 13.08
C ARG A 262 22.59 -19.00 12.07
N GLY A 263 23.35 -18.68 11.03
CA GLY A 263 24.01 -19.60 10.12
C GLY A 263 25.27 -18.92 9.60
#